data_AF-A0A0D7P3C9-F1
#
_entry.id   AF-A0A0D7P3C9-F1
#
_cell.length_a   1.000
_cell.length_b   1.000
_cell.length_c   1.000
_cell.angle_alpha   90.00
_cell.angle_beta   90.00
_cell.angle_gamma   90.00
#
_symmetry.space_group_name_H-M   'P 1'
#
loop_
_entity.id
_entity.type
_entity.pdbx_description
1 polymer ?
#
loop_
_entity_poly.entity_id
_entity_poly.type
_entity_poly.pdbx_seq_one_letter_code
_entity_poly.pdbx_strand_id
1 'polypeptide(L)'
;MALFSKSDPIAAAVVDRTKLAGLETDAKLALDIAEQAAEASAARGADDATVKADNARVQECRDLLARRQTAGERKDADIVTLTSERDKKLDQETRHNTAGECETRLRSGHAIGKRFDAVMAELAEYAAWAVPFIPEAGGLHNYCKASATQIPEALTLIGKLAANHAAAVLAGTAPATLRRPEPAPVPTVAPVAPTVHLFAMRSVKWKDANGSAIVAQACTDVYLTPNAAMRALSAKACVQINDPLRRKHHGTVAGHADPRFALDLDADPESTADPILASTPASPQPQFTVVDRGPAIQMKVVR
;
A
#
# COMPACT_ATOMS: atom_id res chain seq x y z
N MET A 1 8.63 27.48 2.25
CA MET A 1 9.80 28.30 1.88
C MET A 1 10.88 27.35 1.38
N ALA A 2 11.41 27.58 0.18
CA ALA A 2 12.33 26.66 -0.50
C ALA A 2 13.69 26.65 0.20
N LEU A 3 14.03 25.56 0.88
CA LEU A 3 15.25 25.45 1.70
C LEU A 3 16.56 25.52 0.91
N PHE A 4 16.56 25.39 -0.43
CA PHE A 4 17.76 25.55 -1.25
C PHE A 4 17.38 26.04 -2.66
N SER A 5 17.36 27.36 -2.89
CA SER A 5 17.12 27.96 -4.23
C SER A 5 18.41 28.17 -5.05
N LYS A 6 19.56 27.78 -4.51
CA LYS A 6 20.86 27.72 -5.20
C LYS A 6 21.50 26.39 -4.85
N SER A 7 21.62 25.50 -5.85
CA SER A 7 22.34 24.20 -5.85
C SER A 7 22.39 23.46 -4.50
N ASP A 8 21.66 22.34 -4.38
CA ASP A 8 21.74 21.44 -3.22
C ASP A 8 23.21 21.13 -2.86
N PRO A 9 23.71 21.60 -1.70
CA PRO A 9 25.12 21.46 -1.33
C PRO A 9 25.54 20.00 -1.15
N ILE A 10 24.60 19.12 -0.79
CA ILE A 10 24.86 17.67 -0.70
C ILE A 10 25.06 17.10 -2.10
N ALA A 11 24.17 17.44 -3.04
CA ALA A 11 24.30 17.00 -4.43
C ALA A 11 25.61 17.48 -5.06
N ALA A 12 26.00 18.73 -4.81
CA ALA A 12 27.29 19.27 -5.26
C ALA A 12 28.49 18.50 -4.67
N ALA A 13 28.47 18.22 -3.35
CA ALA A 13 29.53 17.45 -2.70
C ALA A 13 29.63 16.00 -3.21
N VAL A 14 28.50 15.35 -3.50
CA VAL A 14 28.45 14.01 -4.11
C VAL A 14 29.04 14.01 -5.51
N VAL A 15 28.74 15.02 -6.33
CA VAL A 15 29.33 15.17 -7.67
C VAL A 15 30.85 15.34 -7.57
N ASP A 16 31.34 16.17 -6.66
CA ASP A 16 32.78 16.37 -6.45
C ASP A 16 33.47 15.10 -5.94
N ARG A 17 32.84 14.35 -5.03
CA ARG A 17 33.36 13.06 -4.56
C ARG A 17 33.44 12.03 -5.69
N THR A 18 32.45 12.00 -6.56
CA THR A 18 32.42 11.12 -7.74
C THR A 18 33.56 11.44 -8.69
N LYS A 19 33.83 12.72 -8.95
CA LYS A 19 34.98 13.15 -9.75
C LYS A 19 36.30 12.74 -9.10
N LEU A 20 36.44 12.91 -7.78
CA LEU A 20 37.63 12.47 -7.04
C LEU A 20 37.82 10.95 -7.11
N ALA A 21 36.75 10.15 -7.03
CA ALA A 21 36.82 8.69 -7.16
C ALA A 21 37.34 8.26 -8.55
N GLY A 22 36.92 8.97 -9.61
CA GLY A 22 37.49 8.78 -10.96
C GLY A 22 38.99 9.07 -10.99
N LEU A 23 39.39 10.21 -10.43
CA LEU A 23 40.81 10.58 -10.31
C LEU A 23 41.61 9.60 -9.42
N GLU A 24 41.04 9.07 -8.34
CA GLU A 24 41.68 8.04 -7.51
C GLU A 24 41.96 6.78 -8.33
N THR A 25 40.98 6.37 -9.16
CA THR A 25 41.12 5.22 -10.07
C THR A 25 42.24 5.45 -11.09
N ASP A 26 42.27 6.64 -11.71
CA ASP A 26 43.33 7.00 -12.67
C ASP A 26 44.71 7.05 -12.01
N ALA A 27 44.82 7.57 -10.78
CA ALA A 27 46.08 7.61 -10.04
C ALA A 27 46.57 6.22 -9.64
N LYS A 28 45.64 5.33 -9.28
CA LYS A 28 45.96 3.93 -8.98
C LYS A 28 46.47 3.20 -10.22
N LEU A 29 45.79 3.36 -11.35
CA LEU A 29 46.26 2.79 -12.63
C LEU A 29 47.65 3.34 -13.01
N ALA A 30 47.89 4.64 -12.82
CA ALA A 30 49.20 5.24 -13.08
C ALA A 30 50.30 4.69 -12.18
N LEU A 31 49.99 4.41 -10.90
CA LEU A 31 50.90 3.75 -9.97
C LEU A 31 51.22 2.32 -10.43
N ASP A 32 50.21 1.52 -10.77
CA ASP A 32 50.40 0.14 -11.22
C ASP A 32 51.31 0.09 -12.48
N ILE A 33 51.12 1.02 -13.43
CA ILE A 33 51.95 1.15 -14.63
C ILE A 33 53.40 1.54 -14.25
N ALA A 34 53.58 2.47 -13.31
CA ALA A 34 54.91 2.91 -12.87
C ALA A 34 55.66 1.78 -12.15
N GLU A 35 54.98 0.99 -11.32
CA GLU A 35 55.55 -0.18 -10.64
C GLU A 35 55.98 -1.25 -11.64
N GLN A 36 55.13 -1.59 -12.62
CA GLN A 36 55.47 -2.51 -13.70
C GLN A 36 56.67 -2.04 -14.54
N ALA A 37 56.76 -0.74 -14.83
CA ALA A 37 57.88 -0.16 -15.55
C ALA A 37 59.19 -0.28 -14.75
N ALA A 38 59.15 0.05 -13.45
CA ALA A 38 60.31 -0.06 -12.57
C ALA A 38 60.80 -1.52 -12.44
N GLU A 39 59.88 -2.47 -12.28
CA GLU A 39 60.20 -3.91 -12.26
C GLU A 39 60.82 -4.38 -13.58
N ALA A 40 60.26 -3.95 -14.71
CA ALA A 40 60.75 -4.33 -16.03
C ALA A 40 62.12 -3.72 -16.35
N SER A 41 62.43 -2.52 -15.86
CA SER A 41 63.75 -1.89 -15.98
C SER A 41 64.79 -2.63 -15.13
N ALA A 42 64.43 -3.00 -13.89
CA ALA A 42 65.30 -3.79 -13.02
C ALA A 42 65.60 -5.19 -13.60
N ALA A 43 64.57 -5.88 -14.11
CA ALA A 43 64.71 -7.21 -14.70
C ALA A 43 65.58 -7.24 -15.96
N ARG A 44 65.63 -6.13 -16.72
CA ARG A 44 66.44 -5.99 -17.93
C ARG A 44 67.87 -5.51 -17.67
N GLY A 45 68.25 -5.25 -16.42
CA GLY A 45 69.57 -4.74 -16.07
C GLY A 45 69.81 -3.32 -16.60
N ALA A 46 68.79 -2.46 -16.56
CA ALA A 46 68.95 -1.04 -16.88
C ALA A 46 69.99 -0.38 -15.97
N ASP A 47 70.55 0.74 -16.42
CA ASP A 47 71.54 1.48 -15.62
C ASP A 47 70.93 2.10 -14.35
N ASP A 48 71.78 2.42 -13.37
CA ASP A 48 71.36 2.96 -12.07
C ASP A 48 70.58 4.28 -12.21
N ALA A 49 70.86 5.06 -13.25
CA ALA A 49 70.16 6.30 -13.54
C ALA A 49 68.70 6.06 -13.93
N THR A 50 68.44 5.07 -14.79
CA THR A 50 67.10 4.65 -15.21
C THR A 50 66.32 4.07 -14.04
N VAL A 51 66.93 3.16 -13.26
CA VAL A 51 66.28 2.56 -12.08
C VAL A 51 65.91 3.63 -11.05
N LYS A 52 66.78 4.63 -10.84
CA LYS A 52 66.49 5.76 -9.95
C LYS A 52 65.33 6.62 -10.46
N ALA A 53 65.27 6.89 -11.77
CA ALA A 53 64.19 7.66 -12.37
C ALA A 53 62.83 6.94 -12.25
N ASP A 54 62.79 5.64 -12.51
CA ASP A 54 61.56 4.85 -12.40
C ASP A 54 61.06 4.77 -10.94
N ASN A 55 61.97 4.58 -9.97
CA ASN A 55 61.62 4.62 -8.55
C ASN A 55 61.09 5.98 -8.10
N ALA A 56 61.65 7.08 -8.61
CA ALA A 56 61.15 8.43 -8.32
C ALA A 56 59.72 8.59 -8.86
N ARG A 57 59.43 8.09 -10.07
CA ARG A 57 58.09 8.12 -10.66
C ARG A 57 57.08 7.30 -9.86
N VAL A 58 57.47 6.12 -9.37
CA VAL A 58 56.63 5.31 -8.46
C VAL A 58 56.28 6.12 -7.21
N GLN A 59 57.26 6.80 -6.60
CA GLN A 59 57.02 7.62 -5.42
C GLN A 59 56.07 8.80 -5.69
N GLU A 60 56.23 9.49 -6.81
CA GLU A 60 55.32 10.57 -7.23
C GLU A 60 53.87 10.07 -7.41
N CYS A 61 53.70 8.91 -8.05
CA CYS A 61 52.39 8.28 -8.22
C CYS A 61 51.76 7.88 -6.87
N ARG A 62 52.56 7.34 -5.93
CA ARG A 62 52.10 7.01 -4.57
C ARG A 62 51.65 8.27 -3.82
N ASP A 63 52.45 9.33 -3.85
CA ASP A 63 52.12 10.60 -3.18
C ASP A 63 50.87 11.27 -3.77
N LEU A 64 50.66 11.15 -5.08
CA LEU A 64 49.46 11.65 -5.75
C LEU A 64 48.22 10.85 -5.33
N LEU A 65 48.32 9.51 -5.32
CA LEU A 65 47.24 8.64 -4.88
C LEU A 65 46.85 8.93 -3.42
N ALA A 66 47.84 9.03 -2.52
CA ALA A 66 47.61 9.35 -1.11
C ALA A 66 46.91 10.70 -0.92
N ARG A 67 47.32 11.74 -1.67
CA ARG A 67 46.68 13.06 -1.66
C ARG A 67 45.22 12.99 -2.14
N ARG A 68 44.93 12.22 -3.18
CA ARG A 68 43.57 12.04 -3.72
C ARG A 68 42.68 11.30 -2.72
N GLN A 69 43.16 10.20 -2.14
CA GLN A 69 42.45 9.45 -1.10
C GLN A 69 42.12 10.34 0.11
N THR A 70 43.09 11.12 0.59
CA THR A 70 42.86 12.07 1.69
C THR A 70 41.80 13.12 1.33
N ALA A 71 41.78 13.60 0.08
CA ALA A 71 40.76 14.53 -0.39
C ALA A 71 39.38 13.88 -0.51
N GLY A 72 39.32 12.61 -0.93
CA GLY A 72 38.11 11.79 -0.97
C GLY A 72 37.49 11.62 0.42
N GLU A 73 38.30 11.24 1.40
CA GLU A 73 37.87 11.09 2.81
C GLU A 73 37.31 12.39 3.39
N ARG A 74 37.94 13.54 3.09
CA ARG A 74 37.42 14.85 3.50
C ARG A 74 36.05 15.13 2.88
N LYS A 75 35.84 14.80 1.60
CA LYS A 75 34.54 14.97 0.94
C LYS A 75 33.48 14.03 1.49
N ASP A 76 33.84 12.79 1.84
CA ASP A 76 32.93 11.87 2.50
C ASP A 76 32.50 12.42 3.88
N ALA A 77 33.42 13.00 4.65
CA ALA A 77 33.11 13.68 5.91
C ALA A 77 32.22 14.92 5.73
N ASP A 78 32.45 15.72 4.68
CA ASP A 78 31.59 16.88 4.34
C ASP A 78 30.16 16.42 4.05
N ILE A 79 29.99 15.36 3.26
CA ILE A 79 28.67 14.80 2.91
C ILE A 79 27.94 14.33 4.16
N VAL A 80 28.61 13.59 5.06
CA VAL A 80 28.03 13.15 6.33
C VAL A 80 27.58 14.34 7.18
N THR A 81 28.41 15.39 7.26
CA THR A 81 28.11 16.59 8.04
C THR A 81 26.89 17.32 7.48
N LEU A 82 26.87 17.61 6.17
CA LEU A 82 25.74 18.28 5.51
C LEU A 82 24.44 17.48 5.61
N THR A 83 24.53 16.15 5.49
CA THR A 83 23.38 15.26 5.66
C THR A 83 22.84 15.32 7.08
N SER A 84 23.71 15.26 8.09
CA SER A 84 23.32 15.39 9.50
C SER A 84 22.67 16.74 9.80
N GLU A 85 23.21 17.83 9.26
CA GLU A 85 22.65 19.17 9.43
C GLU A 85 21.28 19.32 8.78
N ARG A 86 21.10 18.78 7.57
CA ARG A 86 19.80 18.75 6.89
C ARG A 86 18.79 17.97 7.71
N ASP A 87 19.16 16.78 8.18
CA ASP A 87 18.24 15.92 8.91
C ASP A 87 17.84 16.55 10.26
N LYS A 88 18.77 17.23 10.94
CA LYS A 88 18.47 18.03 12.15
C LYS A 88 17.47 19.16 11.86
N LYS A 89 17.65 19.90 10.75
CA LYS A 89 16.71 20.96 10.36
C LYS A 89 15.33 20.42 10.03
N LEU A 90 15.27 19.32 9.26
CA LEU A 90 14.00 18.67 8.92
C LEU A 90 13.27 18.13 10.17
N ASP A 91 14.01 17.55 11.12
CA ASP A 91 13.43 17.12 12.40
C ASP A 91 12.89 18.31 13.21
N GLN A 92 13.66 19.41 13.32
CA GLN A 92 13.21 20.64 13.99
C GLN A 92 11.96 21.24 13.35
N GLU A 93 11.91 21.32 12.02
CA GLU A 93 10.74 21.80 11.29
C GLU A 93 9.53 20.89 11.51
N THR A 94 9.74 19.57 11.48
CA THR A 94 8.67 18.59 11.70
C THR A 94 8.10 18.69 13.12
N ARG A 95 8.97 18.86 14.12
CA ARG A 95 8.57 19.10 15.52
C ARG A 95 7.79 20.40 15.67
N HIS A 96 8.26 21.48 15.07
CA HIS A 96 7.55 22.76 15.09
C HIS A 96 6.17 22.67 14.41
N ASN A 97 6.09 22.01 13.26
CA ASN A 97 4.82 21.82 12.55
C ASN A 97 3.84 20.97 13.36
N THR A 98 4.34 19.90 14.00
CA THR A 98 3.53 19.03 14.86
C THR A 98 2.99 19.78 16.08
N ALA A 99 3.83 20.54 16.78
CA ALA A 99 3.42 21.36 17.91
C ALA A 99 2.40 22.43 17.48
N GLY A 100 2.63 23.10 16.34
CA GLY A 100 1.71 24.09 15.79
C GLY A 100 0.35 23.50 15.38
N GLU A 101 0.32 22.28 14.86
CA GLU A 101 -0.94 21.58 14.58
C GLU A 101 -1.66 21.21 15.89
N CYS A 102 -0.97 20.73 16.91
CA CYS A 102 -1.56 20.50 18.24
C CYS A 102 -2.23 21.76 18.79
N GLU A 103 -1.55 22.92 18.75
CA GLU A 103 -2.10 24.20 19.19
C GLU A 103 -3.30 24.67 18.36
N THR A 104 -3.27 24.43 17.05
CA THR A 104 -4.36 24.79 16.15
C THR A 104 -5.60 23.93 16.42
N ARG A 105 -5.43 22.62 16.58
CA ARG A 105 -6.50 21.69 16.96
C ARG A 105 -7.06 22.01 18.34
N LEU A 106 -6.20 22.38 19.28
CA LEU A 106 -6.58 22.82 20.61
C LEU A 106 -7.48 24.06 20.57
N ARG A 107 -7.11 25.10 19.82
CA ARG A 107 -7.94 26.30 19.63
C ARG A 107 -9.30 25.96 19.01
N SER A 108 -9.32 25.07 18.02
CA SER A 108 -10.57 24.57 17.42
C SER A 108 -11.44 23.84 18.46
N GLY A 109 -10.86 22.97 19.28
CA GLY A 109 -11.55 22.27 20.36
C GLY A 109 -12.18 23.21 21.38
N HIS A 110 -11.48 24.28 21.78
CA HIS A 110 -12.02 25.30 22.69
C HIS A 110 -13.21 26.05 22.05
N ALA A 111 -13.13 26.37 20.76
CA ALA A 111 -14.22 27.01 20.04
C ALA A 111 -15.44 26.07 19.87
N ILE A 112 -15.23 24.76 19.75
CA ILE A 112 -16.29 23.77 19.77
C ILE A 112 -16.93 23.71 21.17
N GLY A 113 -16.12 23.64 22.23
CA GLY A 113 -16.61 23.64 23.61
C GLY A 113 -17.51 24.83 23.93
N LYS A 114 -17.10 26.05 23.58
CA LYS A 114 -17.93 27.25 23.79
C LYS A 114 -19.29 27.19 23.06
N ARG A 115 -19.32 26.65 21.84
CA ARG A 115 -20.57 26.49 21.08
C ARG A 115 -21.44 25.40 21.69
N PHE A 116 -20.83 24.31 22.13
CA PHE A 116 -21.52 23.24 22.83
C PHE A 116 -22.20 23.77 24.10
N ASP A 117 -21.50 24.56 24.92
CA ASP A 117 -22.06 25.13 26.15
C ASP A 117 -23.29 26.00 25.88
N ALA A 118 -23.23 26.85 24.86
CA ALA A 118 -24.36 27.69 24.45
C ALA A 118 -25.57 26.83 24.03
N VAL A 119 -25.36 25.82 23.17
CA VAL A 119 -26.42 24.93 22.69
C VAL A 119 -27.03 24.13 23.85
N MET A 120 -26.21 23.64 24.78
CA MET A 120 -26.71 22.89 25.93
C MET A 120 -27.49 23.78 26.91
N ALA A 121 -27.11 25.05 27.06
CA ALA A 121 -27.88 26.02 27.85
C ALA A 121 -29.26 26.28 27.23
N GLU A 122 -29.31 26.55 25.92
CA GLU A 122 -30.57 26.76 25.18
C GLU A 122 -31.49 25.52 25.26
N LEU A 123 -30.92 24.32 25.10
CA LEU A 123 -31.68 23.07 25.19
C LEU A 123 -32.17 22.79 26.63
N ALA A 124 -31.37 23.16 27.64
CA ALA A 124 -31.77 23.05 29.04
C ALA A 124 -32.94 23.99 29.37
N GLU A 125 -32.95 25.21 28.83
CA GLU A 125 -34.04 26.17 29.00
C GLU A 125 -35.34 25.69 28.34
N TYR A 126 -35.26 25.19 27.10
CA TYR A 126 -36.41 24.61 26.41
C TYR A 126 -36.98 23.40 27.18
N ALA A 127 -36.10 22.50 27.62
CA ALA A 127 -36.50 21.33 28.41
C ALA A 127 -37.15 21.75 29.74
N ALA A 128 -36.61 22.78 30.42
CA ALA A 128 -37.19 23.31 31.65
C ALA A 128 -38.60 23.88 31.43
N TRP A 129 -38.81 24.60 30.32
CA TRP A 129 -40.13 25.10 29.94
C TRP A 129 -41.14 23.97 29.66
N ALA A 130 -40.68 22.84 29.09
CA ALA A 130 -41.54 21.70 28.76
C ALA A 130 -41.92 20.82 29.96
N VAL A 131 -41.10 20.76 31.00
CA VAL A 131 -41.29 19.89 32.20
C VAL A 131 -42.70 19.95 32.81
N PRO A 132 -43.36 21.11 32.99
CA PRO A 132 -44.70 21.16 33.58
C PRO A 132 -45.78 20.45 32.75
N PHE A 133 -45.57 20.32 31.44
CA PHE A 133 -46.54 19.72 30.51
C PHE A 133 -46.12 18.32 30.06
N ILE A 134 -44.82 18.03 30.07
CA ILE A 134 -44.21 16.77 29.64
C ILE A 134 -43.15 16.38 30.68
N PRO A 135 -43.53 15.62 31.73
CA PRO A 135 -42.61 15.25 32.81
C PRO A 135 -41.33 14.54 32.33
N GLU A 136 -41.42 13.79 31.23
CA GLU A 136 -40.29 13.10 30.59
C GLU A 136 -39.19 14.07 30.11
N ALA A 137 -39.52 15.36 29.87
CA ALA A 137 -38.56 16.40 29.52
C ALA A 137 -37.55 16.70 30.66
N GLY A 138 -37.87 16.31 31.90
CA GLY A 138 -36.95 16.47 33.05
C GLY A 138 -35.65 15.70 32.88
N GLY A 139 -35.69 14.53 32.21
CA GLY A 139 -34.49 13.76 31.87
C GLY A 139 -33.55 14.55 30.95
N LEU A 140 -34.11 15.19 29.92
CA LEU A 140 -33.35 16.02 28.99
C LEU A 140 -32.77 17.27 29.68
N HIS A 141 -33.54 17.95 30.53
CA HIS A 141 -33.06 19.10 31.30
C HIS A 141 -31.84 18.74 32.16
N ASN A 142 -31.93 17.64 32.92
CA ASN A 142 -30.85 17.17 33.77
C ASN A 142 -29.61 16.75 32.96
N TYR A 143 -29.82 16.05 31.84
CA TYR A 143 -28.74 15.70 30.92
C TYR A 143 -28.03 16.95 30.39
N CYS A 144 -28.79 17.99 30.01
CA CYS A 144 -28.21 19.21 29.47
C CYS A 144 -27.35 19.95 30.50
N LYS A 145 -27.86 20.09 31.74
CA LYS A 145 -27.09 20.67 32.84
C LYS A 145 -25.83 19.88 33.18
N ALA A 146 -25.92 18.54 33.24
CA ALA A 146 -24.75 17.70 33.52
C ALA A 146 -23.71 17.77 32.41
N SER A 147 -24.14 17.76 31.15
CA SER A 147 -23.24 17.88 30.00
C SER A 147 -22.55 19.23 29.93
N ALA A 148 -23.27 20.32 30.25
CA ALA A 148 -22.73 21.67 30.28
C ALA A 148 -21.65 21.89 31.36
N THR A 149 -21.59 21.05 32.40
CA THR A 149 -20.52 21.10 33.39
C THR A 149 -19.37 20.15 33.07
N GLN A 150 -19.67 18.93 32.63
CA GLN A 150 -18.66 17.88 32.45
C GLN A 150 -17.81 18.06 31.18
N ILE A 151 -18.42 18.48 30.07
CA ILE A 151 -17.71 18.53 28.78
C ILE A 151 -16.65 19.65 28.72
N PRO A 152 -16.91 20.88 29.24
CA PRO A 152 -15.88 21.91 29.30
C PRO A 152 -14.66 21.53 30.13
N GLU A 153 -14.87 20.84 31.25
CA GLU A 153 -13.78 20.33 32.09
C GLU A 153 -12.96 19.27 31.35
N ALA A 154 -13.63 18.33 30.68
CA ALA A 154 -12.97 17.32 29.87
C ALA A 154 -12.14 17.93 28.73
N LEU A 155 -12.70 18.93 28.02
CA LEU A 155 -11.98 19.67 26.97
C LEU A 155 -10.78 20.44 27.53
N THR A 156 -10.90 21.02 28.72
CA THR A 156 -9.79 21.70 29.41
C THR A 156 -8.67 20.72 29.75
N LEU A 157 -9.00 19.52 30.23
CA LEU A 157 -8.01 18.48 30.52
C LEU A 157 -7.31 17.99 29.24
N ILE A 158 -8.07 17.66 28.20
CA ILE A 158 -7.52 17.29 26.89
C ILE A 158 -6.61 18.42 26.38
N GLY A 159 -7.02 19.67 26.59
CA GLY A 159 -6.24 20.85 26.24
C GLY A 159 -4.86 20.86 26.91
N LYS A 160 -4.82 20.67 28.23
CA LYS A 160 -3.55 20.58 28.99
C LYS A 160 -2.67 19.43 28.49
N LEU A 161 -3.26 18.26 28.24
CA LEU A 161 -2.52 17.10 27.75
C LEU A 161 -1.93 17.33 26.35
N ALA A 162 -2.68 17.96 25.45
CA ALA A 162 -2.21 18.30 24.11
C ALA A 162 -1.09 19.35 24.15
N ALA A 163 -1.19 20.37 25.03
CA ALA A 163 -0.14 21.36 25.23
C ALA A 163 1.14 20.72 25.79
N ASN A 164 1.01 19.84 26.78
CA ASN A 164 2.15 19.08 27.32
C ASN A 164 2.81 18.20 26.26
N HIS A 165 2.01 17.56 25.40
CA HIS A 165 2.53 16.79 24.28
C HIS A 165 3.29 17.67 23.29
N ALA A 166 2.74 18.83 22.91
CA ALA A 166 3.41 19.77 22.02
C ALA A 166 4.77 20.23 22.59
N ALA A 167 4.82 20.54 23.89
CA ALA A 167 6.06 20.88 24.59
C ALA A 167 7.06 19.71 24.59
N ALA A 168 6.61 18.49 24.82
CA ALA A 168 7.45 17.29 24.79
C ALA A 168 7.99 16.98 23.37
N VAL A 169 7.20 17.26 22.33
CA VAL A 169 7.64 17.13 20.92
C VAL A 169 8.76 18.12 20.62
N LEU A 170 8.61 19.39 21.02
CA LEU A 170 9.64 20.41 20.88
C LEU A 170 10.90 20.09 21.69
N ALA A 171 10.75 19.52 22.89
CA ALA A 171 11.85 19.13 23.77
C ALA A 171 12.61 17.87 23.32
N GLY A 172 12.13 17.16 22.28
CA GLY A 172 12.78 15.93 21.82
C GLY A 172 12.39 14.67 22.59
N THR A 173 11.54 14.77 23.62
CA THR A 173 11.18 13.64 24.50
C THR A 173 9.95 12.86 24.02
N ALA A 174 9.17 13.44 23.10
CA ALA A 174 8.05 12.78 22.43
C ALA A 174 8.28 12.68 20.91
N PRO A 175 7.66 11.69 20.23
CA PRO A 175 7.77 11.54 18.79
C PRO A 175 7.09 12.70 18.05
N ALA A 176 7.73 13.22 17.00
CA ALA A 176 7.23 14.31 16.16
C ALA A 176 6.17 13.85 15.12
N THR A 177 5.37 12.84 15.48
CA THR A 177 4.38 12.25 14.60
C THR A 177 2.99 12.39 15.20
N LEU A 178 2.11 13.10 14.51
CA LEU A 178 0.68 12.98 14.71
C LEU A 178 0.25 11.63 14.13
N ARG A 179 -0.47 10.80 14.90
CA ARG A 179 -0.98 9.52 14.38
C ARG A 179 -1.75 9.80 13.08
N ARG A 180 -1.29 9.20 11.98
CA ARG A 180 -1.99 9.25 10.69
C ARG A 180 -3.37 8.60 10.85
N PRO A 181 -4.43 9.13 10.23
CA PRO A 181 -5.72 8.44 10.17
C PRO A 181 -5.52 7.01 9.70
N GLU A 182 -6.19 6.06 10.37
CA GLU A 182 -6.13 4.65 9.98
C GLU A 182 -6.52 4.52 8.51
N PRO A 183 -5.71 3.85 7.67
CA PRO A 183 -6.03 3.68 6.26
C PRO A 183 -7.37 2.95 6.13
N ALA A 184 -8.21 3.39 5.18
CA ALA A 184 -9.51 2.78 4.95
C ALA A 184 -9.35 1.27 4.70
N PRO A 185 -10.28 0.43 5.20
CA PRO A 185 -10.20 -1.01 5.03
C PRO A 185 -10.15 -1.35 3.53
N VAL A 186 -9.11 -2.08 3.12
CA VAL A 186 -8.96 -2.56 1.74
C VAL A 186 -10.04 -3.64 1.52
N PRO A 187 -10.88 -3.54 0.47
CA PRO A 187 -11.86 -4.57 0.18
C PRO A 187 -11.14 -5.90 -0.10
N THR A 188 -11.53 -6.94 0.63
CA THR A 188 -11.03 -8.30 0.45
C THR A 188 -11.32 -8.76 -0.98
N VAL A 189 -10.27 -9.05 -1.75
CA VAL A 189 -10.42 -9.65 -3.09
C VAL A 189 -11.01 -11.05 -2.90
N ALA A 190 -12.19 -11.30 -3.47
CA ALA A 190 -12.81 -12.62 -3.43
C ALA A 190 -11.88 -13.67 -4.10
N PRO A 191 -11.74 -14.88 -3.54
CA PRO A 191 -10.90 -15.91 -4.13
C PRO A 191 -11.42 -16.31 -5.52
N VAL A 192 -10.52 -16.41 -6.50
CA VAL A 192 -10.83 -16.84 -7.87
C VAL A 192 -11.40 -18.26 -7.84
N ALA A 193 -12.56 -18.48 -8.44
CA ALA A 193 -13.21 -19.79 -8.50
C ALA A 193 -12.30 -20.83 -9.20
N PRO A 194 -12.25 -22.09 -8.73
CA PRO A 194 -11.37 -23.12 -9.30
C PRO A 194 -11.78 -23.43 -10.74
N THR A 195 -10.85 -23.30 -11.70
CA THR A 195 -11.03 -23.68 -13.10
C THR A 195 -10.26 -24.97 -13.43
N VAL A 196 -10.81 -25.77 -14.35
CA VAL A 196 -10.25 -27.03 -14.84
C VAL A 196 -9.78 -26.83 -16.28
N HIS A 197 -8.53 -27.21 -16.56
CA HIS A 197 -7.92 -27.06 -17.88
C HIS A 197 -8.18 -28.30 -18.75
N LEU A 198 -8.87 -28.10 -19.88
CA LEU A 198 -9.23 -29.16 -20.83
C LEU A 198 -8.92 -28.72 -22.27
N PHE A 199 -8.89 -29.68 -23.21
CA PHE A 199 -8.72 -29.40 -24.64
C PHE A 199 -10.03 -29.60 -25.38
N ALA A 200 -10.51 -28.57 -26.08
CA ALA A 200 -11.75 -28.62 -26.83
C ALA A 200 -11.56 -29.30 -28.18
N MET A 201 -12.26 -30.41 -28.43
CA MET A 201 -12.30 -31.09 -29.74
C MET A 201 -13.36 -30.49 -30.66
N ARG A 202 -14.35 -29.79 -30.09
CA ARG A 202 -15.44 -29.11 -30.78
C ARG A 202 -15.59 -27.69 -30.24
N SER A 203 -16.18 -26.80 -31.03
CA SER A 203 -16.53 -25.46 -30.54
C SER A 203 -17.56 -25.56 -29.42
N VAL A 204 -17.23 -25.00 -28.26
CA VAL A 204 -18.04 -25.05 -27.04
C VAL A 204 -18.31 -23.64 -26.52
N LYS A 205 -19.47 -23.44 -25.90
CA LYS A 205 -19.81 -22.20 -25.21
C LYS A 205 -20.24 -22.49 -23.78
N TRP A 206 -19.83 -21.65 -22.85
CA TRP A 206 -20.16 -21.76 -21.43
C TRP A 206 -20.10 -20.39 -20.77
N LYS A 207 -20.61 -20.27 -19.56
CA LYS A 207 -20.59 -19.09 -18.71
C LYS A 207 -19.43 -19.21 -17.73
N ASP A 208 -18.62 -18.16 -17.68
CA ASP A 208 -17.55 -18.05 -16.70
C ASP A 208 -18.12 -17.78 -15.29
N ALA A 209 -17.26 -17.80 -14.26
CA ALA A 209 -17.63 -17.50 -12.88
C ALA A 209 -18.33 -16.14 -12.70
N ASN A 210 -18.09 -15.19 -13.62
CA ASN A 210 -18.71 -13.87 -13.65
C ASN A 210 -20.03 -13.82 -14.46
N GLY A 211 -20.54 -14.98 -14.93
CA GLY A 211 -21.78 -15.09 -15.70
C GLY A 211 -21.68 -14.66 -17.17
N SER A 212 -20.49 -14.30 -17.66
CA SER A 212 -20.26 -13.94 -19.06
C SER A 212 -20.11 -15.17 -19.94
N ALA A 213 -20.78 -15.17 -21.10
CA ALA A 213 -20.69 -16.27 -22.06
C ALA A 213 -19.37 -16.19 -22.85
N ILE A 214 -18.58 -17.26 -22.77
CA ILE A 214 -17.34 -17.46 -23.50
C ILE A 214 -17.59 -18.54 -24.56
N VAL A 215 -17.03 -18.34 -25.75
CA VAL A 215 -17.05 -19.33 -26.84
C VAL A 215 -15.61 -19.70 -27.16
N ALA A 216 -15.30 -20.99 -27.04
CA ALA A 216 -14.02 -21.53 -27.50
C ALA A 216 -14.18 -22.23 -28.84
N GLN A 217 -13.09 -22.19 -29.60
CA GLN A 217 -13.00 -22.84 -30.90
C GLN A 217 -12.67 -24.32 -30.75
N ALA A 218 -12.88 -25.10 -31.80
CA ALA A 218 -12.36 -26.45 -31.85
C ALA A 218 -10.82 -26.44 -31.89
N CYS A 219 -10.20 -27.45 -31.29
CA CYS A 219 -8.76 -27.63 -31.19
C CYS A 219 -8.01 -26.59 -30.36
N THR A 220 -8.66 -25.97 -29.36
CA THR A 220 -8.04 -25.00 -28.43
C THR A 220 -8.07 -25.47 -26.98
N ASP A 221 -7.07 -25.05 -26.21
CA ASP A 221 -7.01 -25.23 -24.76
C ASP A 221 -8.03 -24.28 -24.07
N VAL A 222 -8.81 -24.80 -23.12
CA VAL A 222 -9.91 -24.07 -22.45
C VAL A 222 -9.87 -24.27 -20.94
N TYR A 223 -10.24 -23.21 -20.20
CA TYR A 223 -10.41 -23.23 -18.75
C TYR A 223 -11.89 -23.20 -18.42
N LEU A 224 -12.42 -24.31 -17.93
CA LEU A 224 -13.84 -24.49 -17.64
C LEU A 224 -14.11 -24.51 -16.14
N THR A 225 -15.30 -24.09 -15.73
CA THR A 225 -15.77 -24.36 -14.36
C THR A 225 -15.91 -25.87 -14.16
N PRO A 226 -15.81 -26.42 -12.94
CA PRO A 226 -15.84 -27.87 -12.71
C PRO A 226 -17.11 -28.53 -13.27
N ASN A 227 -18.26 -27.84 -13.20
CA ASN A 227 -19.53 -28.31 -13.73
C ASN A 227 -19.52 -28.35 -15.28
N ALA A 228 -19.06 -27.28 -15.93
CA ALA A 228 -18.93 -27.24 -17.38
C ALA A 228 -17.89 -28.26 -17.88
N ALA A 229 -16.80 -28.48 -17.13
CA ALA A 229 -15.77 -29.47 -17.44
C ALA A 229 -16.33 -30.90 -17.44
N MET A 230 -17.13 -31.28 -16.43
CA MET A 230 -17.77 -32.59 -16.39
C MET A 230 -18.72 -32.81 -17.58
N ARG A 231 -19.52 -31.80 -17.93
CA ARG A 231 -20.44 -31.85 -19.07
C ARG A 231 -19.70 -31.91 -20.40
N ALA A 232 -18.59 -31.19 -20.54
CA ALA A 232 -17.77 -31.22 -21.75
C ALA A 232 -17.10 -32.58 -21.97
N LEU A 233 -16.66 -33.23 -20.89
CA LEU A 233 -16.10 -34.59 -20.93
C LEU A 233 -17.18 -35.63 -21.25
N SER A 234 -18.38 -35.52 -20.66
CA SER A 234 -19.48 -36.46 -20.94
C SER A 234 -19.98 -36.37 -22.38
N ALA A 235 -20.07 -35.16 -22.93
CA ALA A 235 -20.43 -34.91 -24.33
C ALA A 235 -19.32 -35.26 -25.32
N LYS A 236 -18.14 -35.71 -24.85
CA LYS A 236 -16.90 -35.91 -25.63
C LYS A 236 -16.52 -34.69 -26.47
N ALA A 237 -16.95 -33.50 -26.03
CA ALA A 237 -16.67 -32.24 -26.69
C ALA A 237 -15.29 -31.69 -26.29
N CYS A 238 -14.86 -32.03 -25.07
CA CYS A 238 -13.50 -31.80 -24.59
C CYS A 238 -12.84 -33.12 -24.17
N VAL A 239 -11.51 -33.13 -24.18
CA VAL A 239 -10.67 -34.21 -23.70
C VAL A 239 -9.69 -33.68 -22.64
N GLN A 240 -9.13 -34.58 -21.84
CA GLN A 240 -8.11 -34.21 -20.87
C GLN A 240 -6.84 -33.73 -21.58
N ILE A 241 -6.07 -32.86 -20.93
CA ILE A 241 -4.85 -32.29 -21.51
C ILE A 241 -3.78 -33.35 -21.85
N ASN A 242 -3.81 -34.49 -21.14
CA ASN A 242 -2.86 -35.59 -21.34
C ASN A 242 -3.30 -36.58 -22.44
N ASP A 243 -4.43 -36.33 -23.12
CA ASP A 243 -4.94 -37.21 -24.16
C ASP A 243 -4.08 -37.12 -25.45
N PRO A 244 -3.70 -38.25 -26.09
CA PRO A 244 -2.95 -38.23 -27.35
C PRO A 244 -3.66 -37.46 -28.49
N LEU A 245 -4.98 -37.31 -28.43
CA LEU A 245 -5.75 -36.53 -29.40
C LEU A 245 -5.38 -35.04 -29.37
N ARG A 246 -5.05 -34.48 -28.20
CA ARG A 246 -4.54 -33.10 -28.11
C ARG A 246 -3.26 -32.96 -28.92
N ARG A 247 -2.28 -33.86 -28.74
CA ARG A 247 -1.01 -33.78 -29.49
C ARG A 247 -1.20 -33.87 -31.01
N LYS A 248 -2.23 -34.60 -31.46
CA LYS A 248 -2.54 -34.76 -32.88
C LYS A 248 -3.23 -33.53 -33.50
N HIS A 249 -4.08 -32.84 -32.74
CA HIS A 249 -4.96 -31.79 -33.27
C HIS A 249 -4.59 -30.38 -32.80
N HIS A 250 -3.76 -30.25 -31.76
CA HIS A 250 -3.30 -28.98 -31.23
C HIS A 250 -2.53 -28.18 -32.29
N GLY A 251 -2.94 -26.92 -32.50
CA GLY A 251 -2.39 -26.03 -33.53
C GLY A 251 -3.06 -26.15 -34.90
N THR A 252 -4.06 -27.03 -35.05
CA THR A 252 -4.90 -27.04 -36.24
C THR A 252 -5.84 -25.84 -36.19
N VAL A 253 -5.77 -24.95 -37.18
CA VAL A 253 -6.68 -23.80 -37.28
C VAL A 253 -8.04 -24.28 -37.78
N ALA A 254 -8.98 -24.49 -36.86
CA ALA A 254 -10.38 -24.55 -37.21
C ALA A 254 -10.88 -23.13 -37.53
N GLY A 255 -11.81 -22.98 -38.47
CA GLY A 255 -12.42 -21.69 -38.78
C GLY A 255 -13.03 -21.02 -37.53
N HIS A 256 -13.35 -19.73 -37.63
CA HIS A 256 -13.91 -18.98 -36.50
C HIS A 256 -15.19 -19.64 -36.00
N ALA A 257 -15.27 -19.95 -34.70
CA ALA A 257 -16.46 -20.56 -34.12
C ALA A 257 -17.62 -19.56 -34.10
N ASP A 258 -18.72 -19.92 -34.75
CA ASP A 258 -19.98 -19.18 -34.64
C ASP A 258 -20.70 -19.60 -33.34
N PRO A 259 -21.03 -18.65 -32.44
CA PRO A 259 -21.74 -18.92 -31.17
C PRO A 259 -23.09 -19.64 -31.32
N ARG A 260 -23.71 -19.58 -32.51
CA ARG A 260 -25.00 -20.24 -32.79
C ARG A 260 -24.86 -21.76 -32.96
N PHE A 261 -23.71 -22.22 -33.44
CA PHE A 261 -23.43 -23.64 -33.71
C PHE A 261 -22.51 -24.27 -32.66
N ALA A 262 -21.98 -23.48 -31.72
CA ALA A 262 -21.19 -23.98 -30.60
C ALA A 262 -22.06 -24.76 -29.60
N LEU A 263 -21.53 -25.88 -29.11
CA LEU A 263 -22.22 -26.72 -28.12
C LEU A 263 -22.31 -25.96 -26.80
N ASP A 264 -23.53 -25.77 -26.30
CA ASP A 264 -23.77 -25.14 -25.01
C ASP A 264 -23.50 -26.12 -23.86
N LEU A 265 -22.52 -25.82 -23.03
CA LEU A 265 -22.17 -26.63 -21.86
C LEU A 265 -23.02 -26.28 -20.64
N ASP A 266 -23.75 -25.15 -20.66
CA ASP A 266 -24.63 -24.75 -19.58
C ASP A 266 -26.10 -25.10 -19.83
N ALA A 267 -26.47 -25.44 -21.07
CA ALA A 267 -27.82 -25.89 -21.38
C ALA A 267 -28.18 -27.16 -20.58
N ASP A 268 -29.38 -27.18 -20.01
CA ASP A 268 -29.89 -28.35 -19.29
C ASP A 268 -30.14 -29.51 -20.27
N PRO A 269 -29.85 -30.76 -19.88
CA PRO A 269 -29.90 -31.93 -20.76
C PRO A 269 -31.31 -32.32 -21.26
N GLU A 270 -32.37 -31.60 -20.88
CA GLU A 270 -33.77 -31.86 -21.26
C GLU A 270 -34.32 -30.90 -22.33
N SER A 271 -33.47 -30.31 -23.18
CA SER A 271 -33.94 -29.51 -24.32
C SER A 271 -33.78 -30.25 -25.66
N THR A 272 -34.35 -31.45 -25.75
CA THR A 272 -34.83 -31.99 -27.03
C THR A 272 -36.25 -31.46 -27.26
N ALA A 273 -36.44 -30.73 -28.36
CA ALA A 273 -37.70 -30.07 -28.68
C ALA A 273 -38.86 -31.06 -28.91
N ASP A 274 -39.96 -30.88 -28.18
CA ASP A 274 -41.28 -31.43 -28.51
C ASP A 274 -42.36 -30.32 -28.42
N PRO A 275 -43.42 -30.35 -29.25
CA PRO A 275 -44.38 -29.25 -29.39
C PRO A 275 -45.53 -29.28 -28.37
N ILE A 276 -45.83 -28.10 -27.83
CA ILE A 276 -47.11 -27.55 -27.28
C ILE A 276 -48.08 -28.54 -26.61
N LEU A 277 -48.30 -28.40 -25.29
CA LEU A 277 -49.63 -28.25 -24.66
C LEU A 277 -49.55 -28.07 -23.12
N ALA A 278 -50.50 -27.26 -22.62
CA ALA A 278 -51.03 -27.19 -21.24
C ALA A 278 -50.31 -26.32 -20.18
N SER A 279 -51.05 -25.29 -19.77
CA SER A 279 -51.00 -24.51 -18.52
C SER A 279 -50.78 -25.40 -17.28
N THR A 280 -50.03 -25.02 -16.24
CA THR A 280 -50.36 -24.15 -15.07
C THR A 280 -49.30 -24.43 -13.95
N PRO A 281 -49.32 -23.85 -12.72
CA PRO A 281 -48.87 -22.52 -12.26
C PRO A 281 -47.63 -22.50 -11.30
N ALA A 282 -47.08 -21.29 -11.15
CA ALA A 282 -46.45 -20.65 -9.96
C ALA A 282 -45.56 -21.44 -8.97
N SER A 283 -44.28 -21.05 -8.92
CA SER A 283 -43.32 -21.38 -7.85
C SER A 283 -43.72 -20.83 -6.47
N PRO A 284 -43.40 -21.54 -5.37
CA PRO A 284 -43.67 -21.08 -4.01
C PRO A 284 -42.65 -20.05 -3.53
N GLN A 285 -43.14 -18.99 -2.88
CA GLN A 285 -42.33 -17.98 -2.19
C GLN A 285 -41.63 -18.57 -0.94
N PRO A 286 -40.43 -18.08 -0.57
CA PRO A 286 -39.70 -18.57 0.60
C PRO A 286 -40.34 -18.10 1.92
N GLN A 287 -40.54 -19.04 2.85
CA GLN A 287 -41.06 -18.78 4.20
C GLN A 287 -39.94 -18.28 5.12
N PHE A 288 -40.15 -17.12 5.76
CA PHE A 288 -39.32 -16.67 6.88
C PHE A 288 -39.77 -17.34 8.17
N THR A 289 -38.83 -17.94 8.91
CA THR A 289 -39.05 -18.46 10.26
C THR A 289 -38.58 -17.46 11.31
N VAL A 290 -39.43 -17.23 12.31
CA VAL A 290 -39.15 -16.34 13.45
C VAL A 290 -38.20 -17.05 14.40
N VAL A 291 -37.06 -16.40 14.70
CA VAL A 291 -36.08 -16.90 15.68
C VAL A 291 -36.54 -16.54 17.09
N ASP A 292 -36.82 -17.56 17.91
CA ASP A 292 -37.12 -17.43 19.33
C ASP A 292 -35.89 -16.93 20.11
N ARG A 293 -36.06 -15.87 20.90
CA ARG A 293 -34.99 -15.24 21.70
C ARG A 293 -34.98 -15.68 23.17
N GLY A 294 -35.79 -16.68 23.53
CA GLY A 294 -35.83 -17.22 24.89
C GLY A 294 -36.50 -16.29 25.91
N PRO A 295 -36.70 -16.76 27.15
CA PRO A 295 -37.52 -16.07 28.15
C PRO A 295 -36.82 -14.82 28.73
N ALA A 296 -37.64 -13.82 29.06
CA ALA A 296 -37.19 -12.52 29.57
C ALA A 296 -36.45 -12.64 30.91
N ILE A 297 -35.27 -12.02 30.99
CA ILE A 297 -34.46 -11.93 32.20
C ILE A 297 -35.05 -10.83 33.09
N GLN A 298 -35.60 -11.19 34.27
CA GLN A 298 -36.07 -10.22 35.25
C GLN A 298 -34.90 -9.68 36.08
N MET A 299 -34.58 -8.39 35.93
CA MET A 299 -33.64 -7.69 36.81
C MET A 299 -34.38 -7.15 38.05
N LYS A 300 -33.96 -7.58 39.25
CA LYS A 300 -34.38 -6.98 40.52
C LYS A 300 -33.66 -5.65 40.71
N VAL A 301 -34.41 -4.56 40.72
CA VAL A 301 -33.93 -3.25 41.15
C VAL A 301 -33.94 -3.22 42.68
N VAL A 302 -32.77 -3.13 43.29
CA VAL A 302 -32.62 -2.91 44.75
C VAL A 302 -32.88 -1.43 45.02
N ARG A 303 -33.85 -1.15 45.89
CA ARG A 303 -34.14 0.20 46.39
C ARG A 303 -33.21 0.58 47.53
#